data_AF-A0A518B1P1-F1
#
_entry.id   AF-A0A518B1P1-F1
#
_cell.length_a   1.000
_cell.length_b   1.000
_cell.length_c   1.000
_cell.angle_alpha   90.00
_cell.angle_beta   90.00
_cell.angle_gamma   90.00
#
_symmetry.space_group_name_H-M   'P 1'
#
loop_
_entity.id
_entity.type
_entity.pdbx_description
1 polymer ?
#
loop_
_entity_poly.entity_id
_entity_poly.type
_entity_poly.pdbx_seq_one_letter_code
_entity_poly.pdbx_strand_id
1 'polypeptide(L)'
;MTLSTQLLALVLLLVSGEPNPLPDLDGSSVFGRERHLSAGPREVSAEQRQVFERWLDDRLSRHREGETAAGAELRAAAVDVESFFVRGPANDDFPRMMLFNEYWRVPLAKANPRRLFRRVSGNGNVARDVSPKSDRVLHSSFFTNTHIESYTPERLVREAEEARPRGKLTITKVKSSGTSEGAWAEDEEGRTYILVFDPPCCPEMTTSAEYIGSTLMRIAGFYVPTTTIITVEGTGDDLYDGRRAVATIALDDFEGGWRAGPFRDRRAVRALQLFAGWINNVDQTEQNTGLTINESGVIRHYVLDFGASLGSFTFRPQPARLGWTKLFSVYDQFTQPLYDRGWRKVPWEAPYAVVSPAVGTFSERYDPDRWRPFYENIGLLDVTPEDRRWAARRIARFHDEQIEMIVHLAGYSNRADREHVARTLKRRRDITVERYRP
;
A
#
# COMPACT_ATOMS: atom_id res chain seq x y z
N MET A 1 0.43 -30.05 28.53
CA MET A 1 -0.72 -29.18 28.82
C MET A 1 -0.21 -27.90 29.47
N THR A 2 0.31 -26.93 28.71
CA THR A 2 0.82 -25.65 29.25
C THR A 2 1.36 -24.80 28.09
N LEU A 3 0.49 -23.97 27.53
CA LEU A 3 0.77 -22.75 26.72
C LEU A 3 -0.57 -22.19 26.19
N SER A 4 -1.55 -23.07 25.91
CA SER A 4 -2.90 -22.68 25.47
C SER A 4 -3.74 -22.07 26.59
N THR A 5 -3.60 -22.52 27.83
CA THR A 5 -4.37 -22.01 28.99
C THR A 5 -3.90 -20.65 29.47
N GLN A 6 -2.61 -20.32 29.33
CA GLN A 6 -2.08 -19.00 29.68
C GLN A 6 -2.47 -17.92 28.66
N LEU A 7 -2.53 -18.27 27.37
CA LEU A 7 -3.05 -17.38 26.34
C LEU A 7 -4.56 -17.13 26.51
N LEU A 8 -5.33 -18.15 26.89
CA LEU A 8 -6.76 -18.03 27.16
C LEU A 8 -7.03 -17.21 28.43
N ALA A 9 -6.18 -17.32 29.46
CA ALA A 9 -6.25 -16.50 30.67
C ALA A 9 -5.91 -15.03 30.40
N LEU A 10 -4.94 -14.74 29.51
CA LEU A 10 -4.61 -13.37 29.09
C LEU A 10 -5.74 -12.74 28.26
N VAL A 11 -6.40 -13.53 27.41
CA VAL A 11 -7.58 -13.13 26.64
C VAL A 11 -8.79 -12.89 27.55
N LEU A 12 -8.98 -13.70 28.59
CA LEU A 12 -10.07 -13.50 29.56
C LEU A 12 -9.82 -12.31 30.50
N LEU A 13 -8.57 -12.05 30.91
CA LEU A 13 -8.18 -10.87 31.69
C LEU A 13 -8.37 -9.55 30.91
N LEU A 14 -8.17 -9.56 29.59
CA LEU A 14 -8.44 -8.40 28.73
C LEU A 14 -9.94 -8.19 28.43
N VAL A 15 -10.78 -9.19 28.69
CA VAL A 15 -12.23 -9.15 28.47
C VAL A 15 -13.00 -8.80 29.75
N SER A 16 -12.39 -8.84 30.94
CA SER A 16 -13.11 -8.73 32.21
C SER A 16 -12.58 -7.72 33.26
N GLY A 17 -11.79 -6.72 32.89
CA GLY A 17 -11.24 -5.75 33.86
C GLY A 17 -11.58 -4.30 33.51
N GLU A 18 -12.26 -3.59 34.42
CA GLU A 18 -12.51 -2.15 34.33
C GLU A 18 -11.21 -1.34 34.15
N PRO A 19 -11.26 -0.22 33.39
CA PRO A 19 -10.07 0.56 33.08
C PRO A 19 -9.66 1.38 34.30
N ASN A 20 -8.39 1.29 34.71
CA ASN A 20 -7.78 2.32 35.54
C ASN A 20 -6.62 3.00 34.78
N PRO A 21 -6.47 4.33 34.89
CA PRO A 21 -5.85 5.16 33.86
C PRO A 21 -4.39 5.48 34.16
N LEU A 22 -3.54 5.48 33.14
CA LEU A 22 -2.23 6.16 33.12
C LEU A 22 -1.78 6.33 31.65
N PRO A 23 -0.98 7.36 31.33
CA PRO A 23 -1.23 8.79 31.42
C PRO A 23 -1.45 9.40 30.02
N ASP A 24 -2.07 10.58 29.96
CA ASP A 24 -2.28 11.36 28.74
C ASP A 24 -0.97 11.63 27.97
N LEU A 25 -0.90 11.09 26.76
CA LEU A 25 -0.07 11.65 25.69
C LEU A 25 -1.03 12.27 24.68
N ASP A 26 -1.14 13.60 24.77
CA ASP A 26 -1.88 14.49 23.88
C ASP A 26 -1.72 14.07 22.41
N GLY A 27 -2.75 13.40 21.92
CA GLY A 27 -3.00 13.18 20.52
C GLY A 27 -4.13 14.08 20.07
N SER A 28 -3.84 15.37 19.82
CA SER A 28 -4.80 16.22 19.12
C SER A 28 -4.18 17.33 18.26
N SER A 29 -4.65 17.35 17.00
CA SER A 29 -4.74 18.49 16.08
C SER A 29 -3.47 19.04 15.43
N VAL A 30 -3.39 18.97 14.09
CA VAL A 30 -2.82 20.05 13.26
C VAL A 30 -3.50 20.08 11.87
N PHE A 31 -4.68 20.70 11.80
CA PHE A 31 -5.13 21.47 10.63
C PHE A 31 -5.46 22.88 11.17
N GLY A 32 -4.75 23.92 10.70
CA GLY A 32 -5.07 25.32 11.00
C GLY A 32 -3.93 26.14 11.62
N ARG A 33 -3.77 27.39 11.16
CA ARG A 33 -2.68 28.37 11.42
C ARG A 33 -2.60 28.93 12.85
N GLU A 34 -1.35 29.31 13.23
CA GLU A 34 -0.87 30.35 14.18
C GLU A 34 -1.42 30.35 15.62
N ARG A 35 -0.65 30.42 16.73
CA ARG A 35 0.29 31.47 17.17
C ARG A 35 0.85 31.10 18.58
N HIS A 36 1.96 31.70 19.00
CA HIS A 36 2.67 31.48 20.27
C HIS A 36 1.81 31.49 21.56
N LEU A 37 2.06 30.56 22.49
CA LEU A 37 2.56 30.77 23.87
C LEU A 37 2.28 29.57 24.80
N SER A 38 3.18 29.40 25.77
CA SER A 38 3.28 28.39 26.83
C SER A 38 2.04 28.20 27.71
N ALA A 39 1.63 26.95 27.94
CA ALA A 39 1.19 26.34 29.22
C ALA A 39 0.54 24.97 28.92
N GLY A 40 0.80 23.95 29.75
CA GLY A 40 0.33 22.57 29.56
C GLY A 40 -1.21 22.41 29.50
N PRO A 41 -1.71 21.24 29.06
CA PRO A 41 -3.11 21.07 28.68
C PRO A 41 -4.05 21.20 29.90
N ARG A 42 -5.00 22.14 29.78
CA ARG A 42 -6.21 22.18 30.61
C ARG A 42 -7.27 21.30 29.94
N GLU A 43 -7.85 20.39 30.72
CA GLU A 43 -8.98 19.55 30.31
C GLU A 43 -10.11 20.38 29.66
N VAL A 44 -10.56 19.93 28.50
CA VAL A 44 -11.70 20.51 27.77
C VAL A 44 -12.96 20.25 28.59
N SER A 45 -13.68 21.31 28.97
CA SER A 45 -14.84 21.19 29.86
C SER A 45 -16.01 20.49 29.17
N ALA A 46 -16.91 19.88 29.94
CA ALA A 46 -18.10 19.19 29.42
C ALA A 46 -18.97 20.11 28.53
N GLU A 47 -18.98 21.41 28.78
CA GLU A 47 -19.63 22.41 27.91
C GLU A 47 -18.98 22.51 26.54
N GLN A 48 -17.64 22.47 26.45
CA GLN A 48 -16.92 22.53 25.17
C GLN A 48 -17.11 21.26 24.34
N ARG A 49 -17.21 20.08 24.98
CA ARG A 49 -17.62 18.83 24.32
C ARG A 49 -19.04 18.91 23.77
N GLN A 50 -19.96 19.48 24.53
CA GLN A 50 -21.35 19.62 24.13
C GLN A 50 -21.54 20.70 23.04
N VAL A 51 -20.65 21.69 22.95
CA VAL A 51 -20.59 22.65 21.83
C VAL A 51 -19.98 22.01 20.58
N PHE A 52 -18.95 21.18 20.72
CA PHE A 52 -18.35 20.43 19.62
C PHE A 52 -19.32 19.37 19.05
N GLU A 53 -20.03 18.64 19.89
CA GLU A 53 -21.08 17.69 19.46
C GLU A 53 -22.25 18.39 18.80
N ARG A 54 -22.71 19.53 19.34
CA ARG A 54 -23.72 20.36 18.68
C ARG A 54 -23.23 20.95 17.35
N TRP A 55 -21.95 21.32 17.24
CA TRP A 55 -21.32 21.78 16.00
C TRP A 55 -21.18 20.65 14.97
N LEU A 56 -20.87 19.42 15.43
CA LEU A 56 -20.80 18.22 14.59
C LEU A 56 -22.19 17.82 14.09
N ASP A 57 -23.20 17.83 14.95
CA ASP A 57 -24.59 17.56 14.60
C ASP A 57 -25.18 18.65 13.69
N ASP A 58 -24.81 19.91 13.88
CA ASP A 58 -25.19 21.04 13.03
C ASP A 58 -24.50 21.00 11.65
N ARG A 59 -23.27 20.47 11.55
CA ARG A 59 -22.62 20.22 10.25
C ARG A 59 -23.15 18.98 9.54
N LEU A 60 -23.45 17.91 10.28
CA LEU A 60 -24.03 16.68 9.75
C LEU A 60 -25.51 16.88 9.36
N SER A 61 -26.23 17.77 10.03
CA SER A 61 -27.61 18.14 9.67
C SER A 61 -27.67 19.06 8.44
N ARG A 62 -26.73 20.00 8.28
CA ARG A 62 -26.60 20.80 7.05
C ARG A 62 -26.19 19.99 5.82
N HIS A 63 -25.49 18.86 5.99
CA HIS A 63 -25.26 17.88 4.91
C HIS A 63 -26.44 16.93 4.65
N ARG A 64 -27.44 16.87 5.55
CA ARG A 64 -28.72 16.17 5.34
C ARG A 64 -29.76 17.01 4.60
N GLU A 65 -29.67 18.35 4.62
CA GLU A 65 -30.60 19.19 3.83
C GLU A 65 -30.30 19.15 2.31
N GLY A 66 -29.11 18.68 1.91
CA GLY A 66 -28.77 18.35 0.52
C GLY A 66 -29.30 17.01 0.01
N GLU A 67 -30.23 16.36 0.74
CA GLU A 67 -30.79 15.03 0.42
C GLU A 67 -31.85 15.00 -0.70
N THR A 68 -32.03 16.03 -1.55
CA THR A 68 -33.13 16.01 -2.53
C THR A 68 -32.71 16.30 -3.98
N ALA A 69 -32.64 15.22 -4.77
CA ALA A 69 -32.94 15.06 -6.21
C ALA A 69 -32.19 13.82 -6.74
N ALA A 70 -30.86 13.82 -6.59
CA ALA A 70 -29.99 12.74 -7.06
C ALA A 70 -30.19 11.40 -6.31
N GLY A 71 -30.46 11.45 -5.00
CA GLY A 71 -30.76 10.25 -4.20
C GLY A 71 -32.07 9.55 -4.59
N ALA A 72 -33.04 10.28 -5.16
CA ALA A 72 -34.29 9.71 -5.66
C ALA A 72 -34.10 9.09 -7.05
N GLU A 73 -33.31 9.72 -7.94
CA GLU A 73 -32.92 9.17 -9.24
C GLU A 73 -32.08 7.89 -9.12
N LEU A 74 -31.11 7.85 -8.21
CA LEU A 74 -30.22 6.69 -8.02
C LEU A 74 -30.95 5.48 -7.41
N ARG A 75 -31.94 5.71 -6.55
CA ARG A 75 -32.85 4.66 -6.06
C ARG A 75 -33.81 4.18 -7.15
N ALA A 76 -34.29 5.08 -8.01
CA ALA A 76 -35.10 4.72 -9.18
C ALA A 76 -34.31 3.90 -10.22
N ALA A 77 -32.98 4.06 -10.26
CA ALA A 77 -32.05 3.32 -11.12
C ALA A 77 -31.51 2.01 -10.51
N ALA A 78 -31.98 1.60 -9.32
CA ALA A 78 -31.54 0.39 -8.60
C ALA A 78 -30.03 0.31 -8.32
N VAL A 79 -29.38 1.43 -7.96
CA VAL A 79 -27.97 1.48 -7.57
C VAL A 79 -27.82 1.42 -6.04
N ASP A 80 -26.82 0.66 -5.56
CA ASP A 80 -26.56 0.43 -4.13
C ASP A 80 -25.78 1.58 -3.48
N VAL A 81 -26.53 2.48 -2.84
CA VAL A 81 -26.09 3.74 -2.24
C VAL A 81 -25.20 3.53 -0.99
N GLU A 82 -25.27 2.37 -0.35
CA GLU A 82 -24.46 2.04 0.84
C GLU A 82 -22.96 1.89 0.54
N SER A 83 -22.58 1.74 -0.73
CA SER A 83 -21.17 1.64 -1.16
C SER A 83 -20.39 2.95 -1.10
N PHE A 84 -21.06 4.07 -0.79
CA PHE A 84 -20.49 5.43 -0.82
C PHE A 84 -20.11 6.00 0.55
N PHE A 85 -20.35 5.27 1.65
CA PHE A 85 -20.02 5.75 3.00
C PHE A 85 -18.81 5.00 3.59
N VAL A 86 -17.70 5.73 3.78
CA VAL A 86 -16.51 5.26 4.50
C VAL A 86 -16.73 5.45 6.02
N ARG A 87 -16.50 4.39 6.82
CA ARG A 87 -16.44 4.50 8.30
C ARG A 87 -15.01 4.31 8.80
N GLY A 88 -14.45 5.34 9.43
CA GLY A 88 -13.25 5.29 10.30
C GLY A 88 -13.62 4.96 11.76
N PRO A 89 -12.67 4.48 12.59
CA PRO A 89 -11.46 5.22 12.97
C PRO A 89 -10.13 4.50 12.65
N ALA A 90 -9.02 5.24 12.71
CA ALA A 90 -7.64 4.75 12.63
C ALA A 90 -7.01 4.68 14.03
N ASN A 91 -6.00 3.80 14.18
CA ASN A 91 -5.17 3.47 15.35
C ASN A 91 -5.71 2.40 16.30
N ASP A 92 -5.71 1.15 15.84
CA ASP A 92 -5.46 0.01 16.72
C ASP A 92 -3.96 -0.34 16.67
N ASP A 93 -3.35 -0.63 17.82
CA ASP A 93 -1.97 -1.13 17.95
C ASP A 93 -1.69 -2.23 16.89
N PHE A 94 -0.59 -2.13 16.14
CA PHE A 94 -0.31 -2.97 14.96
C PHE A 94 -0.48 -4.48 15.23
N PRO A 95 -0.06 -5.05 16.39
CA PRO A 95 -0.37 -6.42 16.78
C PRO A 95 -1.87 -6.71 16.95
N ARG A 96 -2.65 -5.80 17.57
CA ARG A 96 -4.11 -5.95 17.70
C ARG A 96 -4.80 -5.94 16.36
N MET A 97 -4.37 -5.06 15.46
CA MET A 97 -4.87 -5.03 14.09
C MET A 97 -4.58 -6.35 13.34
N MET A 98 -3.35 -6.88 13.44
CA MET A 98 -3.00 -8.18 12.84
C MET A 98 -3.90 -9.31 13.36
N LEU A 99 -4.11 -9.38 14.67
CA LEU A 99 -5.00 -10.36 15.30
C LEU A 99 -6.44 -10.20 14.83
N PHE A 100 -6.98 -8.98 14.91
CA PHE A 100 -8.35 -8.69 14.47
C PHE A 100 -8.57 -9.04 13.00
N ASN A 101 -7.58 -8.78 12.14
CA ASN A 101 -7.66 -9.13 10.73
C ASN A 101 -7.72 -10.64 10.51
N GLU A 102 -6.80 -11.40 11.11
CA GLU A 102 -6.69 -12.85 10.91
C GLU A 102 -7.84 -13.64 11.57
N TYR A 103 -8.30 -13.22 12.76
CA TYR A 103 -9.36 -13.91 13.50
C TYR A 103 -10.77 -13.49 13.12
N TRP A 104 -10.98 -12.24 12.68
CA TRP A 104 -12.33 -11.74 12.38
C TRP A 104 -12.51 -11.32 10.93
N ARG A 105 -11.73 -10.35 10.45
CA ARG A 105 -12.01 -9.77 9.12
C ARG A 105 -11.88 -10.80 8.01
N VAL A 106 -10.84 -11.63 8.03
CA VAL A 106 -10.58 -12.64 6.99
C VAL A 106 -11.63 -13.77 7.01
N PRO A 107 -11.97 -14.38 8.17
CA PRO A 107 -13.07 -15.34 8.24
C PRO A 107 -14.42 -14.76 7.80
N LEU A 108 -14.79 -13.56 8.26
CA LEU A 108 -16.03 -12.89 7.85
C LEU A 108 -16.06 -12.61 6.35
N ALA A 109 -14.93 -12.16 5.79
CA ALA A 109 -14.76 -11.93 4.36
C ALA A 109 -14.90 -13.22 3.54
N LYS A 110 -14.48 -14.38 4.07
CA LYS A 110 -14.66 -15.70 3.45
C LYS A 110 -16.07 -16.26 3.63
N ALA A 111 -16.72 -15.96 4.75
CA ALA A 111 -18.06 -16.40 5.11
C ALA A 111 -19.19 -15.57 4.45
N ASN A 112 -18.89 -14.64 3.56
CA ASN A 112 -19.89 -13.78 2.93
C ASN A 112 -20.90 -14.61 2.10
N PRO A 113 -22.19 -14.67 2.49
CA PRO A 113 -23.16 -15.59 1.90
C PRO A 113 -23.47 -15.26 0.43
N ARG A 114 -23.46 -13.98 0.05
CA ARG A 114 -23.64 -13.56 -1.36
C ARG A 114 -22.48 -14.03 -2.25
N ARG A 115 -21.25 -14.10 -1.71
CA ARG A 115 -20.08 -14.59 -2.44
C ARG A 115 -20.03 -16.13 -2.46
N LEU A 116 -20.37 -16.77 -1.34
CA LEU A 116 -20.53 -18.23 -1.26
C LEU A 116 -21.58 -18.72 -2.27
N PHE A 117 -22.76 -18.08 -2.30
CA PHE A 117 -23.82 -18.41 -3.25
C PHE A 117 -23.35 -18.25 -4.71
N ARG A 118 -22.66 -17.14 -5.03
CA ARG A 118 -22.06 -16.93 -6.37
C ARG A 118 -21.08 -18.04 -6.76
N ARG A 119 -20.22 -18.48 -5.83
CA ARG A 119 -19.27 -19.58 -6.08
C ARG A 119 -19.99 -20.90 -6.35
N VAL A 120 -21.03 -21.22 -5.59
CA VAL A 120 -21.80 -22.46 -5.74
C VAL A 120 -22.65 -22.46 -7.03
N SER A 121 -23.14 -21.30 -7.47
CA SER A 121 -23.94 -21.17 -8.69
C SER A 121 -23.13 -21.08 -10.00
N GLY A 122 -21.82 -21.33 -9.95
CA GLY A 122 -20.95 -21.27 -11.14
C GLY A 122 -20.60 -19.85 -11.62
N ASN A 123 -21.19 -18.81 -11.02
CA ASN A 123 -20.90 -17.39 -11.30
C ASN A 123 -19.89 -16.79 -10.31
N GLY A 124 -19.03 -17.64 -9.73
CA GLY A 124 -18.08 -17.26 -8.71
C GLY A 124 -17.01 -16.31 -9.27
N ASN A 125 -16.88 -15.14 -8.67
CA ASN A 125 -15.77 -14.20 -8.91
C ASN A 125 -15.61 -13.65 -10.34
N VAL A 126 -16.65 -13.67 -11.17
CA VAL A 126 -16.64 -12.96 -12.47
C VAL A 126 -16.30 -11.49 -12.24
N ALA A 127 -15.29 -11.00 -12.95
CA ALA A 127 -14.81 -9.64 -12.83
C ALA A 127 -15.83 -8.63 -13.39
N ARG A 128 -16.20 -7.61 -12.62
CA ARG A 128 -17.16 -6.58 -13.06
C ARG A 128 -16.53 -5.48 -13.95
N ASP A 129 -15.21 -5.35 -13.91
CA ASP A 129 -14.42 -4.33 -14.61
C ASP A 129 -13.79 -4.84 -15.92
N VAL A 130 -14.31 -5.95 -16.47
CA VAL A 130 -13.80 -6.58 -17.68
C VAL A 130 -14.80 -6.47 -18.82
N SER A 131 -14.31 -6.08 -20.00
CA SER A 131 -15.11 -6.03 -21.22
C SER A 131 -15.55 -7.45 -21.63
N PRO A 132 -16.86 -7.71 -21.77
CA PRO A 132 -17.37 -9.02 -22.20
C PRO A 132 -16.87 -9.47 -23.58
N LYS A 133 -16.48 -8.51 -24.44
CA LYS A 133 -16.04 -8.77 -25.82
C LYS A 133 -14.54 -9.00 -25.97
N SER A 134 -13.73 -8.42 -25.09
CA SER A 134 -12.27 -8.38 -25.27
C SER A 134 -11.47 -8.95 -24.11
N ASP A 135 -12.11 -9.34 -22.99
CA ASP A 135 -11.46 -9.75 -21.75
C ASP A 135 -10.43 -8.72 -21.20
N ARG A 136 -10.53 -7.46 -21.67
CA ARG A 136 -9.70 -6.34 -21.24
C ARG A 136 -10.33 -5.69 -20.02
N VAL A 137 -9.50 -5.38 -19.02
CA VAL A 137 -9.90 -4.49 -17.92
C VAL A 137 -10.15 -3.09 -18.47
N LEU A 138 -11.29 -2.52 -18.12
CA LEU A 138 -11.73 -1.20 -18.54
C LEU A 138 -11.02 -0.10 -17.73
N HIS A 139 -10.97 1.11 -18.29
CA HIS A 139 -10.58 2.29 -17.52
C HIS A 139 -11.58 2.49 -16.36
N SER A 140 -11.07 2.81 -15.19
CA SER A 140 -11.87 3.01 -13.99
C SER A 140 -11.17 3.93 -12.99
N SER A 141 -11.82 4.16 -11.84
CA SER A 141 -11.24 4.86 -10.70
C SER A 141 -10.05 4.13 -10.05
N PHE A 142 -9.76 2.87 -10.40
CA PHE A 142 -8.65 2.09 -9.85
C PHE A 142 -7.48 1.92 -10.83
N PHE A 143 -7.77 2.07 -12.12
CA PHE A 143 -6.90 1.54 -13.15
C PHE A 143 -7.16 2.17 -14.52
N THR A 144 -6.08 2.43 -15.24
CA THR A 144 -6.08 2.85 -16.64
C THR A 144 -5.48 1.74 -17.50
N ASN A 145 -6.11 1.46 -18.65
CA ASN A 145 -5.56 0.51 -19.61
C ASN A 145 -4.39 1.12 -20.39
N THR A 146 -3.27 1.31 -19.69
CA THR A 146 -2.06 1.95 -20.20
C THR A 146 -1.43 1.16 -21.35
N HIS A 147 -1.00 1.90 -22.39
CA HIS A 147 -0.15 1.37 -23.44
C HIS A 147 1.30 1.31 -22.92
N ILE A 148 1.69 0.18 -22.31
CA ILE A 148 2.98 0.01 -21.61
C ILE A 148 4.17 0.32 -22.53
N GLU A 149 4.09 -0.05 -23.80
CA GLU A 149 5.11 0.14 -24.82
C GLU A 149 5.33 1.63 -25.15
N SER A 150 4.40 2.51 -24.78
CA SER A 150 4.59 3.97 -24.93
C SER A 150 5.58 4.56 -23.93
N TYR A 151 6.06 3.80 -22.94
CA TYR A 151 7.06 4.22 -21.96
C TYR A 151 8.47 3.89 -22.47
N THR A 152 8.92 4.58 -23.50
CA THR A 152 10.30 4.44 -24.01
C THR A 152 11.31 4.93 -22.95
N PRO A 153 12.58 4.50 -23.02
CA PRO A 153 13.63 5.01 -22.13
C PRO A 153 13.69 6.55 -22.08
N GLU A 154 13.54 7.23 -23.20
CA GLU A 154 13.56 8.69 -23.29
C GLU A 154 12.38 9.33 -22.56
N ARG A 155 11.20 8.69 -22.65
CA ARG A 155 10.03 9.13 -21.89
C ARG A 155 10.24 8.94 -20.39
N LEU A 156 10.84 7.83 -19.97
CA LEU A 156 11.10 7.56 -18.55
C LEU A 156 12.05 8.61 -17.97
N VAL A 157 13.12 8.96 -18.69
CA VAL A 157 14.03 10.06 -18.32
C VAL A 157 13.25 11.37 -18.21
N ARG A 158 12.45 11.71 -19.22
CA ARG A 158 11.68 12.95 -19.22
C ARG A 158 10.70 13.02 -18.04
N GLU A 159 9.92 11.97 -17.78
CA GLU A 159 8.98 11.95 -16.65
C GLU A 159 9.70 12.06 -15.29
N ALA A 160 10.89 11.45 -15.15
CA ALA A 160 11.69 11.58 -13.94
C ALA A 160 12.20 13.01 -13.71
N GLU A 161 12.60 13.71 -14.79
CA GLU A 161 13.04 15.12 -14.77
C GLU A 161 11.86 16.10 -14.55
N GLU A 162 10.69 15.83 -15.11
CA GLU A 162 9.46 16.60 -14.87
C GLU A 162 9.03 16.51 -13.40
N ALA A 163 9.24 15.35 -12.77
CA ALA A 163 8.91 15.10 -11.38
C ALA A 163 9.92 15.68 -10.37
N ARG A 164 11.09 16.16 -10.81
CA ARG A 164 12.08 16.77 -9.90
C ARG A 164 11.56 18.09 -9.31
N PRO A 165 11.81 18.35 -8.01
CA PRO A 165 11.62 19.66 -7.42
C PRO A 165 12.29 20.78 -8.22
N ARG A 166 11.67 21.97 -8.27
CA ARG A 166 12.26 23.18 -8.86
C ARG A 166 12.84 24.07 -7.78
N GLY A 167 14.09 24.45 -7.94
CA GLY A 167 14.77 25.33 -6.99
C GLY A 167 15.00 24.65 -5.64
N LYS A 168 15.02 25.45 -4.58
CA LYS A 168 15.24 24.98 -3.20
C LYS A 168 14.00 24.29 -2.65
N LEU A 169 14.23 23.34 -1.74
CA LEU A 169 13.18 22.71 -0.96
C LEU A 169 13.03 23.40 0.39
N THR A 170 11.80 23.66 0.80
CA THR A 170 11.47 24.09 2.17
C THR A 170 10.78 22.94 2.90
N ILE A 171 11.36 22.49 4.02
CA ILE A 171 10.73 21.46 4.86
C ILE A 171 9.54 22.06 5.61
N THR A 172 8.34 21.55 5.34
CA THR A 172 7.10 22.08 5.91
C THR A 172 6.62 21.28 7.12
N LYS A 173 6.92 19.97 7.17
CA LYS A 173 6.48 19.09 8.26
C LYS A 173 7.30 17.81 8.34
N VAL A 174 7.76 17.43 9.52
CA VAL A 174 8.35 16.09 9.73
C VAL A 174 7.26 15.02 9.63
N LYS A 175 7.54 13.93 8.93
CA LYS A 175 6.62 12.79 8.84
C LYS A 175 6.60 12.07 10.21
N SER A 176 5.51 12.25 10.95
CA SER A 176 5.35 11.69 12.31
C SER A 176 4.68 10.31 12.35
N SER A 177 4.31 9.74 11.19
CA SER A 177 3.63 8.44 11.07
C SER A 177 4.27 7.54 10.01
N GLY A 178 4.21 6.22 10.21
CA GLY A 178 4.89 5.23 9.37
C GLY A 178 6.23 4.77 9.95
N THR A 179 6.88 3.81 9.28
CA THR A 179 8.13 3.19 9.76
C THR A 179 9.40 3.81 9.20
N SER A 180 9.35 4.42 8.01
CA SER A 180 10.48 5.17 7.45
C SER A 180 10.47 6.63 7.88
N GLU A 181 11.69 7.14 8.07
CA GLU A 181 11.95 8.56 8.20
C GLU A 181 11.51 9.30 6.93
N GLY A 182 10.86 10.45 7.10
CA GLY A 182 10.42 11.27 5.99
C GLY A 182 10.04 12.68 6.41
N ALA A 183 9.78 13.52 5.42
CA ALA A 183 9.35 14.89 5.62
C ALA A 183 8.45 15.34 4.48
N TRP A 184 7.59 16.30 4.74
CA TRP A 184 6.90 17.08 3.72
C TRP A 184 7.79 18.25 3.35
N ALA A 185 7.89 18.51 2.05
CA ALA A 185 8.66 19.61 1.51
C ALA A 185 7.88 20.32 0.40
N GLU A 186 8.15 21.60 0.21
CA GLU A 186 7.61 22.41 -0.88
C GLU A 186 8.77 22.94 -1.72
N ASP A 187 8.64 22.92 -3.04
CA ASP A 187 9.62 23.54 -3.95
C ASP A 187 9.30 25.01 -4.24
N GLU A 188 10.16 25.73 -4.97
CA GLU A 188 9.96 27.17 -5.24
C GLU A 188 8.76 27.47 -6.16
N GLU A 189 8.20 26.44 -6.81
CA GLU A 189 6.98 26.54 -7.64
C GLU A 189 5.71 26.19 -6.84
N GLY A 190 5.83 25.91 -5.53
CA GLY A 190 4.71 25.56 -4.67
C GLY A 190 4.27 24.10 -4.78
N ARG A 191 5.03 23.23 -5.46
CA ARG A 191 4.71 21.80 -5.52
C ARG A 191 5.10 21.13 -4.21
N THR A 192 4.16 20.39 -3.63
CA THR A 192 4.38 19.66 -2.38
C THR A 192 4.87 18.24 -2.65
N TYR A 193 5.86 17.80 -1.86
CA TYR A 193 6.47 16.49 -1.92
C TYR A 193 6.43 15.81 -0.57
N ILE A 194 6.29 14.48 -0.60
CA ILE A 194 6.62 13.60 0.51
C ILE A 194 8.01 13.02 0.23
N LEU A 195 8.98 13.41 1.05
CA LEU A 195 10.34 12.88 1.05
C LEU A 195 10.39 11.64 1.95
N VAL A 196 10.99 10.58 1.44
CA VAL A 196 11.32 9.37 2.22
C VAL A 196 12.82 9.10 2.08
N PHE A 197 13.47 8.84 3.22
CA PHE A 197 14.90 8.62 3.30
C PHE A 197 15.24 7.16 3.52
N ASP A 198 16.45 6.77 3.12
CA ASP A 198 16.99 5.46 3.45
C ASP A 198 17.39 5.38 4.93
N PRO A 199 17.20 4.22 5.58
CA PRO A 199 17.72 4.01 6.92
C PRO A 199 19.27 4.00 6.89
N PRO A 200 19.96 4.48 7.95
CA PRO A 200 21.42 4.57 7.96
C PRO A 200 22.16 3.26 7.68
N CYS A 201 21.56 2.11 7.98
CA CYS A 201 22.15 0.79 7.74
C CYS A 201 22.25 0.43 6.25
N CYS A 202 21.40 1.04 5.42
CA CYS A 202 20.96 0.44 4.18
C CYS A 202 20.69 1.55 3.13
N PRO A 203 21.73 2.33 2.76
CA PRO A 203 21.59 3.40 1.78
C PRO A 203 21.12 2.85 0.43
N GLU A 204 20.35 3.64 -0.31
CA GLU A 204 19.75 3.33 -1.61
C GLU A 204 18.66 2.24 -1.60
N MET A 205 18.39 1.58 -0.48
CA MET A 205 17.47 0.43 -0.43
C MET A 205 16.00 0.83 -0.53
N THR A 206 15.51 1.63 0.41
CA THR A 206 14.10 2.00 0.50
C THR A 206 13.73 2.99 -0.60
N THR A 207 14.61 3.95 -0.87
CA THR A 207 14.41 4.94 -1.95
C THR A 207 14.35 4.29 -3.33
N SER A 208 15.24 3.32 -3.63
CA SER A 208 15.18 2.60 -4.91
C SER A 208 14.00 1.64 -4.98
N ALA A 209 13.63 0.98 -3.88
CA ALA A 209 12.44 0.14 -3.83
C ALA A 209 11.17 0.94 -4.10
N GLU A 210 11.04 2.12 -3.48
CA GLU A 210 9.92 3.04 -3.70
C GLU A 210 9.85 3.46 -5.17
N TYR A 211 10.95 4.01 -5.72
CA TYR A 211 10.99 4.52 -7.09
C TYR A 211 10.69 3.44 -8.14
N ILE A 212 11.34 2.27 -8.02
CA ILE A 212 11.18 1.17 -8.99
C ILE A 212 9.77 0.58 -8.88
N GLY A 213 9.32 0.29 -7.65
CA GLY A 213 8.01 -0.31 -7.41
C GLY A 213 6.88 0.60 -7.86
N SER A 214 6.92 1.88 -7.49
CA SER A 214 5.90 2.86 -7.85
C SER A 214 5.84 3.06 -9.38
N THR A 215 6.99 3.16 -10.03
CA THR A 215 7.09 3.38 -11.49
C THR A 215 6.55 2.19 -12.27
N LEU A 216 6.94 0.95 -11.93
CA LEU A 216 6.44 -0.24 -12.59
C LEU A 216 4.91 -0.38 -12.43
N MET A 217 4.38 -0.07 -11.25
CA MET A 217 2.94 -0.14 -10.98
C MET A 217 2.15 0.94 -11.71
N ARG A 218 2.71 2.16 -11.80
CA ARG A 218 2.14 3.26 -12.59
C ARG A 218 2.07 2.92 -14.07
N ILE A 219 3.16 2.38 -14.64
CA ILE A 219 3.21 1.94 -16.05
C ILE A 219 2.25 0.77 -16.29
N ALA A 220 2.10 -0.15 -15.33
CA ALA A 220 1.13 -1.24 -15.41
C ALA A 220 -0.32 -0.73 -15.48
N GLY A 221 -0.56 0.51 -15.06
CA GLY A 221 -1.84 1.21 -15.19
C GLY A 221 -2.55 1.50 -13.87
N PHE A 222 -1.94 1.17 -12.73
CA PHE A 222 -2.49 1.57 -11.44
C PHE A 222 -2.27 3.06 -11.21
N TYR A 223 -3.19 3.70 -10.50
CA TYR A 223 -2.93 5.04 -10.00
C TYR A 223 -1.90 4.95 -8.87
N VAL A 224 -0.75 5.55 -9.10
CA VAL A 224 0.36 5.64 -8.17
C VAL A 224 0.91 7.05 -8.31
N PRO A 225 1.16 7.78 -7.20
CA PRO A 225 1.80 9.10 -7.26
C PRO A 225 3.14 9.02 -7.99
N THR A 226 3.48 10.06 -8.74
CA THR A 226 4.78 10.12 -9.42
C THR A 226 5.88 10.38 -8.40
N THR A 227 6.97 9.62 -8.51
CA THR A 227 8.12 9.69 -7.59
C THR A 227 9.42 9.87 -8.38
N THR A 228 10.41 10.54 -7.82
CA THR A 228 11.76 10.66 -8.40
C THR A 228 12.85 10.60 -7.33
N ILE A 229 14.06 10.20 -7.71
CA ILE A 229 15.22 10.17 -6.81
C ILE A 229 15.93 11.52 -6.83
N ILE A 230 16.17 12.07 -5.65
CA ILE A 230 16.88 13.33 -5.47
C ILE A 230 18.00 13.19 -4.44
N THR A 231 18.98 14.09 -4.55
CA THR A 231 19.77 14.53 -3.40
C THR A 231 19.08 15.78 -2.89
N VAL A 232 18.75 15.82 -1.60
CA VAL A 232 18.10 16.98 -1.00
C VAL A 232 19.13 18.09 -0.89
N GLU A 233 18.80 19.27 -1.41
CA GLU A 233 19.67 20.44 -1.38
C GLU A 233 18.85 21.71 -1.16
N GLY A 234 19.46 22.69 -0.49
CA GLY A 234 18.89 24.02 -0.36
C GLY A 234 17.82 24.16 0.71
N THR A 235 17.68 23.18 1.62
CA THR A 235 16.80 23.29 2.78
C THR A 235 17.38 24.18 3.88
N GLY A 236 18.72 24.31 3.93
CA GLY A 236 19.41 25.04 4.99
C GLY A 236 19.47 24.27 6.31
N ASP A 237 19.14 22.98 6.30
CA ASP A 237 19.16 22.08 7.44
C ASP A 237 20.01 20.84 7.11
N ASP A 238 21.13 20.70 7.82
CA ASP A 238 22.09 19.60 7.68
C ASP A 238 21.47 18.22 7.99
N LEU A 239 20.29 18.18 8.64
CA LEU A 239 19.53 16.94 8.82
C LEU A 239 19.02 16.38 7.50
N TYR A 240 18.82 17.22 6.49
CA TYR A 240 18.24 16.83 5.20
C TYR A 240 19.22 17.05 4.04
N ASP A 241 19.93 18.19 4.01
CA ASP A 241 20.81 18.54 2.90
C ASP A 241 21.93 17.50 2.69
N GLY A 242 22.21 17.17 1.43
CA GLY A 242 23.16 16.14 1.01
C GLY A 242 22.65 14.70 1.12
N ARG A 243 21.48 14.47 1.73
CA ARG A 243 20.91 13.12 1.83
C ARG A 243 20.17 12.74 0.55
N ARG A 244 20.30 11.48 0.18
CA ARG A 244 19.46 10.84 -0.83
C ARG A 244 18.04 10.67 -0.30
N ALA A 245 17.06 11.04 -1.10
CA ALA A 245 15.64 10.80 -0.83
C ALA A 245 14.92 10.34 -2.11
N VAL A 246 13.79 9.66 -1.90
CA VAL A 246 12.75 9.58 -2.92
C VAL A 246 11.75 10.70 -2.64
N ALA A 247 11.45 11.51 -3.65
CA ALA A 247 10.50 12.60 -3.60
C ALA A 247 9.23 12.19 -4.36
N THR A 248 8.14 12.02 -3.62
CA THR A 248 6.82 11.69 -4.16
C THR A 248 5.97 12.94 -4.23
N ILE A 249 5.45 13.28 -5.41
CA ILE A 249 4.53 14.42 -5.56
C ILE A 249 3.28 14.14 -4.73
N ALA A 250 2.93 15.07 -3.85
CA ALA A 250 1.73 14.98 -3.04
C ALA A 250 0.48 15.01 -3.93
N LEU A 251 -0.54 14.26 -3.54
CA LEU A 251 -1.80 14.23 -4.26
C LEU A 251 -2.68 15.41 -3.85
N ASP A 252 -3.13 16.19 -4.83
CA ASP A 252 -4.22 17.14 -4.63
C ASP A 252 -5.51 16.39 -4.28
N ASP A 253 -6.38 17.04 -3.51
CA ASP A 253 -7.70 16.53 -3.13
C ASP A 253 -7.67 15.15 -2.43
N PHE A 254 -6.66 14.90 -1.59
CA PHE A 254 -6.50 13.63 -0.88
C PHE A 254 -7.50 13.48 0.28
N GLU A 255 -8.31 12.43 0.23
CA GLU A 255 -9.42 12.16 1.16
C GLU A 255 -9.15 10.98 2.12
N GLY A 256 -7.91 10.48 2.14
CA GLY A 256 -7.50 9.36 3.01
C GLY A 256 -7.38 8.01 2.29
N GLY A 257 -7.29 6.93 3.06
CA GLY A 257 -7.13 5.58 2.53
C GLY A 257 -8.46 4.90 2.17
N TRP A 258 -8.42 3.90 1.27
CA TRP A 258 -9.58 3.09 0.90
C TRP A 258 -9.37 1.61 1.23
N ARG A 259 -10.46 0.89 1.48
CA ARG A 259 -10.41 -0.55 1.79
C ARG A 259 -10.75 -1.37 0.54
N ALA A 260 -10.02 -2.44 0.29
CA ALA A 260 -10.18 -3.25 -0.90
C ALA A 260 -11.33 -4.27 -0.81
N GLY A 261 -11.77 -4.61 0.40
CA GLY A 261 -12.85 -5.57 0.64
C GLY A 261 -14.13 -5.38 -0.18
N PRO A 262 -14.72 -4.17 -0.27
CA PRO A 262 -15.89 -3.91 -1.11
C PRO A 262 -15.67 -4.17 -2.61
N PHE A 263 -14.43 -4.03 -3.10
CA PHE A 263 -14.07 -4.08 -4.52
C PHE A 263 -13.45 -5.41 -4.97
N ARG A 264 -13.60 -6.47 -4.17
CA ARG A 264 -13.14 -7.84 -4.48
C ARG A 264 -13.80 -8.47 -5.72
N ASP A 265 -14.76 -7.82 -6.33
CA ASP A 265 -15.37 -8.20 -7.60
C ASP A 265 -14.63 -7.61 -8.83
N ARG A 266 -13.64 -6.74 -8.62
CA ARG A 266 -12.83 -6.15 -9.68
C ARG A 266 -11.53 -6.92 -9.91
N ARG A 267 -11.25 -7.28 -11.17
CA ARG A 267 -10.01 -7.92 -11.59
C ARG A 267 -8.82 -7.03 -11.27
N ALA A 268 -8.87 -5.72 -11.52
CA ALA A 268 -7.74 -4.83 -11.25
C ALA A 268 -7.29 -4.89 -9.77
N VAL A 269 -8.25 -4.94 -8.83
CA VAL A 269 -7.97 -5.02 -7.39
C VAL A 269 -7.42 -6.40 -7.01
N ARG A 270 -8.03 -7.49 -7.49
CA ARG A 270 -7.58 -8.85 -7.17
C ARG A 270 -6.20 -9.16 -7.76
N ALA A 271 -5.97 -8.69 -8.99
CA ALA A 271 -4.75 -8.92 -9.75
C ALA A 271 -3.53 -8.18 -9.20
N LEU A 272 -3.71 -7.20 -8.30
CA LEU A 272 -2.61 -6.58 -7.53
C LEU A 272 -1.71 -7.64 -6.89
N GLN A 273 -2.25 -8.81 -6.54
CA GLN A 273 -1.47 -9.95 -6.02
C GLN A 273 -0.27 -10.27 -6.92
N LEU A 274 -0.47 -10.34 -8.24
CA LEU A 274 0.58 -10.79 -9.14
C LEU A 274 1.61 -9.70 -9.43
N PHE A 275 1.18 -8.43 -9.47
CA PHE A 275 2.09 -7.31 -9.64
C PHE A 275 2.95 -7.08 -8.38
N ALA A 276 2.32 -7.09 -7.20
CA ALA A 276 3.03 -7.02 -5.94
C ALA A 276 3.96 -8.23 -5.75
N GLY A 277 3.54 -9.40 -6.21
CA GLY A 277 4.40 -10.57 -6.33
C GLY A 277 5.59 -10.32 -7.25
N TRP A 278 5.41 -9.79 -8.46
CA TRP A 278 6.51 -9.52 -9.39
C TRP A 278 7.58 -8.59 -8.79
N ILE A 279 7.18 -7.49 -8.16
CA ILE A 279 8.10 -6.53 -7.52
C ILE A 279 8.46 -6.89 -6.07
N ASN A 280 7.91 -7.99 -5.54
CA ASN A 280 8.03 -8.40 -4.13
C ASN A 280 7.60 -7.33 -3.10
N ASN A 281 6.50 -6.59 -3.35
CA ASN A 281 5.96 -5.64 -2.37
C ASN A 281 5.22 -6.38 -1.25
N VAL A 282 5.95 -6.73 -0.18
CA VAL A 282 5.37 -7.50 0.92
C VAL A 282 4.43 -6.71 1.80
N ASP A 283 4.45 -5.38 1.71
CA ASP A 283 3.54 -4.47 2.40
C ASP A 283 2.36 -4.03 1.52
N GLN A 284 1.91 -4.89 0.59
CA GLN A 284 0.71 -4.64 -0.20
C GLN A 284 -0.58 -4.79 0.65
N THR A 285 -0.73 -3.95 1.67
CA THR A 285 -1.81 -3.98 2.65
C THR A 285 -2.92 -2.99 2.30
N GLU A 286 -4.07 -3.10 2.97
CA GLU A 286 -5.17 -2.14 2.80
C GLU A 286 -4.91 -0.78 3.46
N GLN A 287 -3.76 -0.61 4.14
CA GLN A 287 -3.33 0.68 4.71
C GLN A 287 -2.56 1.52 3.70
N ASN A 288 -1.93 0.85 2.72
CA ASN A 288 -1.08 1.48 1.71
C ASN A 288 -1.92 1.83 0.47
N THR A 289 -2.99 2.57 0.73
CA THR A 289 -4.01 2.95 -0.24
C THR A 289 -4.35 4.43 -0.07
N GLY A 290 -4.72 5.09 -1.16
CA GLY A 290 -5.07 6.51 -1.17
C GLY A 290 -6.28 6.81 -2.03
N LEU A 291 -7.08 7.80 -1.66
CA LEU A 291 -8.25 8.24 -2.39
C LEU A 291 -8.11 9.72 -2.68
N THR A 292 -8.40 10.14 -3.91
CA THR A 292 -8.63 11.56 -4.22
C THR A 292 -10.02 11.76 -4.78
N ILE A 293 -10.61 12.93 -4.51
CA ILE A 293 -11.91 13.34 -5.06
C ILE A 293 -11.77 14.77 -5.57
N ASN A 294 -11.66 14.93 -6.89
CA ASN A 294 -11.50 16.27 -7.43
C ASN A 294 -12.79 17.10 -7.33
N GLU A 295 -12.71 18.41 -7.64
CA GLU A 295 -13.85 19.34 -7.61
C GLU A 295 -15.07 18.87 -8.42
N SER A 296 -14.85 18.05 -9.47
CA SER A 296 -15.93 17.48 -10.30
C SER A 296 -16.52 16.17 -9.73
N GLY A 297 -16.09 15.74 -8.55
CA GLY A 297 -16.50 14.48 -7.91
C GLY A 297 -15.85 13.22 -8.49
N VAL A 298 -14.78 13.36 -9.30
CA VAL A 298 -14.07 12.19 -9.88
C VAL A 298 -13.17 11.56 -8.83
N ILE A 299 -13.46 10.30 -8.51
CA ILE A 299 -12.74 9.52 -7.53
C ILE A 299 -11.58 8.74 -8.18
N ARG A 300 -10.39 8.80 -7.59
CA ARG A 300 -9.24 7.93 -7.94
C ARG A 300 -8.73 7.17 -6.72
N HIS A 301 -8.54 5.87 -6.89
CA HIS A 301 -8.04 4.93 -5.90
C HIS A 301 -6.59 4.61 -6.23
N TYR A 302 -5.70 5.16 -5.42
CA TYR A 302 -4.26 4.99 -5.52
C TYR A 302 -3.78 3.78 -4.73
N VAL A 303 -2.73 3.16 -5.25
CA VAL A 303 -1.85 2.26 -4.51
C VAL A 303 -0.64 3.08 -4.07
N LEU A 304 -0.32 3.04 -2.78
CA LEU A 304 0.77 3.80 -2.17
C LEU A 304 1.79 2.84 -1.56
N ASP A 305 2.91 3.41 -1.11
CA ASP A 305 3.96 2.77 -0.32
C ASP A 305 4.58 1.50 -0.95
N PHE A 306 5.71 1.73 -1.61
CA PHE A 306 6.52 0.72 -2.26
C PHE A 306 7.87 0.53 -1.54
N GLY A 307 8.08 1.17 -0.39
CA GLY A 307 9.31 1.11 0.39
C GLY A 307 9.65 -0.29 0.90
N ALA A 308 8.66 -1.18 0.98
CA ALA A 308 8.80 -2.61 1.28
C ALA A 308 8.71 -3.52 0.03
N SER A 309 9.10 -2.98 -1.13
CA SER A 309 9.28 -3.73 -2.38
C SER A 309 10.72 -4.23 -2.54
N LEU A 310 10.92 -5.05 -3.58
CA LEU A 310 12.20 -5.66 -3.93
C LEU A 310 12.77 -6.49 -2.78
N GLY A 311 13.88 -6.07 -2.18
CA GLY A 311 14.49 -6.70 -1.02
C GLY A 311 14.38 -5.84 0.24
N SER A 312 13.64 -4.74 0.19
CA SER A 312 13.51 -3.76 1.26
C SER A 312 12.34 -4.10 2.19
N PHE A 313 12.49 -3.75 3.47
CA PHE A 313 11.41 -3.69 4.45
C PHE A 313 11.41 -2.33 5.14
N THR A 314 11.63 -1.29 4.35
CA THR A 314 11.58 0.14 4.71
C THR A 314 12.70 0.63 5.64
N PHE A 315 12.99 -0.10 6.71
CA PHE A 315 14.00 0.26 7.72
C PHE A 315 15.12 -0.78 7.83
N ARG A 316 15.00 -1.90 7.12
CA ARG A 316 15.99 -2.99 7.06
C ARG A 316 15.75 -3.87 5.83
N PRO A 317 16.68 -4.79 5.49
CA PRO A 317 16.41 -5.81 4.50
C PRO A 317 15.23 -6.70 4.90
N GLN A 318 14.47 -7.12 3.89
CA GLN A 318 13.32 -7.99 4.07
C GLN A 318 13.72 -9.34 4.67
N PRO A 319 13.00 -9.86 5.69
CA PRO A 319 13.19 -11.23 6.11
C PRO A 319 12.84 -12.20 4.97
N ALA A 320 13.71 -13.18 4.70
CA ALA A 320 13.56 -14.20 3.64
C ALA A 320 12.17 -14.87 3.57
N ARG A 321 11.50 -14.98 4.71
CA ARG A 321 10.17 -15.60 4.85
C ARG A 321 9.03 -14.74 4.29
N LEU A 322 9.20 -13.41 4.23
CA LEU A 322 8.16 -12.52 3.72
C LEU A 322 8.03 -12.68 2.21
N GLY A 323 6.80 -12.65 1.70
CA GLY A 323 6.46 -13.10 0.35
C GLY A 323 6.09 -14.58 0.28
N TRP A 324 6.35 -15.37 1.33
CA TRP A 324 5.92 -16.77 1.44
C TRP A 324 4.99 -17.03 2.62
N THR A 325 5.17 -16.29 3.71
CA THR A 325 4.39 -16.37 4.95
C THR A 325 4.09 -14.97 5.47
N LYS A 326 3.06 -14.89 6.34
CA LYS A 326 2.65 -13.65 6.99
C LYS A 326 3.53 -13.32 8.18
N LEU A 327 3.54 -12.06 8.63
CA LEU A 327 4.10 -11.73 9.95
C LEU A 327 3.40 -12.53 11.04
N PHE A 328 2.08 -12.67 10.92
CA PHE A 328 1.23 -13.47 11.79
C PHE A 328 0.20 -14.25 10.95
N SER A 329 0.15 -15.58 11.12
CA SER A 329 -0.94 -16.41 10.62
C SER A 329 -1.17 -17.60 11.54
N VAL A 330 -2.43 -17.84 11.91
CA VAL A 330 -2.83 -19.01 12.70
C VAL A 330 -2.51 -20.30 11.93
N TYR A 331 -2.75 -20.32 10.62
CA TYR A 331 -2.42 -21.46 9.77
C TYR A 331 -0.91 -21.73 9.72
N ASP A 332 -0.10 -20.67 9.60
CA ASP A 332 1.36 -20.84 9.57
C ASP A 332 1.87 -21.37 10.93
N GLN A 333 1.26 -21.00 12.07
CA GLN A 333 1.59 -21.59 13.38
C GLN A 333 1.30 -23.10 13.47
N PHE A 334 0.21 -23.58 12.87
CA PHE A 334 -0.10 -25.02 12.84
C PHE A 334 0.76 -25.80 11.86
N THR A 335 1.31 -25.15 10.83
CA THR A 335 2.16 -25.80 9.82
C THR A 335 3.66 -25.67 10.10
N GLN A 336 4.09 -24.69 10.91
CA GLN A 336 5.47 -24.52 11.38
C GLN A 336 6.10 -25.82 11.91
N PRO A 337 5.41 -26.62 12.74
CA PRO A 337 6.00 -27.86 13.28
C PRO A 337 6.25 -28.94 12.21
N LEU A 338 5.63 -28.85 11.03
CA LEU A 338 5.90 -29.73 9.88
C LEU A 338 7.20 -29.34 9.18
N TYR A 339 7.48 -28.04 9.12
CA TYR A 339 8.71 -27.50 8.57
C TYR A 339 9.91 -27.76 9.50
N ASP A 340 9.75 -27.51 10.81
CA ASP A 340 10.82 -27.73 11.81
C ASP A 340 11.24 -29.20 11.90
N ARG A 341 10.33 -30.14 11.63
CA ARG A 341 10.58 -31.59 11.57
C ARG A 341 11.11 -32.07 10.23
N GLY A 342 11.28 -31.19 9.24
CA GLY A 342 11.70 -31.54 7.88
C GLY A 342 10.67 -32.35 7.08
N TRP A 343 9.43 -32.46 7.57
CA TRP A 343 8.35 -33.17 6.87
C TRP A 343 7.79 -32.37 5.69
N ARG A 344 7.99 -31.06 5.70
CA ARG A 344 7.83 -30.19 4.53
C ARG A 344 9.11 -29.39 4.33
N LYS A 345 9.54 -29.26 3.08
CA LYS A 345 10.62 -28.32 2.72
C LYS A 345 10.15 -26.91 2.99
N VAL A 346 10.97 -26.14 3.71
CA VAL A 346 10.75 -24.72 3.90
C VAL A 346 10.91 -24.03 2.53
N PRO A 347 9.88 -23.33 2.02
CA PRO A 347 9.97 -22.67 0.72
C PRO A 347 11.10 -21.63 0.67
N TRP A 348 11.52 -21.15 1.85
CA TRP A 348 12.55 -20.14 2.04
C TRP A 348 13.89 -20.67 2.61
N GLU A 349 14.27 -21.94 2.32
CA GLU A 349 15.48 -22.58 2.90
C GLU A 349 16.81 -21.90 2.52
N ALA A 350 17.58 -21.57 3.57
CA ALA A 350 19.00 -21.24 3.71
C ALA A 350 19.71 -20.37 2.64
N PRO A 351 20.37 -19.30 3.14
CA PRO A 351 19.75 -18.01 3.39
C PRO A 351 19.42 -17.32 2.06
N TYR A 352 18.28 -16.62 1.98
CA TYR A 352 18.20 -15.47 1.08
C TYR A 352 19.23 -14.47 1.60
N ALA A 353 20.45 -14.55 1.09
CA ALA A 353 21.52 -13.68 1.49
C ALA A 353 21.10 -12.24 1.16
N VAL A 354 21.34 -11.34 2.11
CA VAL A 354 21.33 -9.92 1.81
C VAL A 354 22.39 -9.72 0.74
N VAL A 355 21.97 -9.32 -0.46
CA VAL A 355 22.85 -9.16 -1.63
C VAL A 355 23.83 -8.02 -1.38
N SER A 356 23.29 -6.89 -0.90
CA SER A 356 24.03 -5.75 -0.38
C SER A 356 23.10 -4.93 0.53
N PRO A 357 23.62 -3.95 1.30
CA PRO A 357 22.79 -3.01 2.03
C PRO A 357 21.77 -2.27 1.15
N ALA A 358 22.13 -1.98 -0.12
CA ALA A 358 21.26 -1.29 -1.07
C ALA A 358 20.20 -2.18 -1.72
N VAL A 359 20.46 -3.49 -1.87
CA VAL A 359 19.52 -4.40 -2.54
C VAL A 359 18.62 -5.17 -1.56
N GLY A 360 19.12 -5.44 -0.35
CA GLY A 360 18.42 -6.29 0.60
C GLY A 360 18.33 -7.76 0.11
N THR A 361 17.23 -8.45 0.39
CA THR A 361 17.05 -9.88 0.08
C THR A 361 16.30 -10.14 -1.24
N PHE A 362 16.54 -9.34 -2.27
CA PHE A 362 15.81 -9.48 -3.54
C PHE A 362 16.35 -10.64 -4.38
N SER A 363 15.49 -11.61 -4.71
CA SER A 363 15.88 -12.84 -5.40
C SER A 363 14.89 -13.23 -6.50
N GLU A 364 15.38 -13.95 -7.51
CA GLU A 364 14.56 -14.59 -8.53
C GLU A 364 13.77 -15.81 -8.00
N ARG A 365 14.13 -16.35 -6.82
CA ARG A 365 13.45 -17.48 -6.19
C ARG A 365 12.08 -17.05 -5.67
N TYR A 366 11.07 -17.22 -6.52
CA TYR A 366 9.70 -16.77 -6.31
C TYR A 366 8.70 -17.69 -6.97
N ASP A 367 7.57 -17.90 -6.29
CA ASP A 367 6.43 -18.66 -6.79
C ASP A 367 5.20 -17.73 -6.84
N PRO A 368 4.70 -17.36 -8.03
CA PRO A 368 3.57 -16.44 -8.17
C PRO A 368 2.24 -17.02 -7.69
N ASP A 369 2.11 -18.35 -7.53
CA ASP A 369 0.90 -18.93 -6.94
C ASP A 369 0.86 -18.80 -5.42
N ARG A 370 2.04 -18.82 -4.80
CA ARG A 370 2.21 -18.85 -3.34
C ARG A 370 2.52 -17.49 -2.74
N TRP A 371 2.90 -16.52 -3.57
CA TRP A 371 3.25 -15.20 -3.07
C TRP A 371 2.07 -14.52 -2.38
N ARG A 372 2.36 -13.91 -1.24
CA ARG A 372 1.40 -13.18 -0.42
C ARG A 372 2.07 -12.06 0.39
N PRO A 373 1.36 -10.94 0.63
CA PRO A 373 1.84 -9.89 1.52
C PRO A 373 1.98 -10.40 2.96
N PHE A 374 2.75 -9.70 3.77
CA PHE A 374 3.00 -10.10 5.15
C PHE A 374 1.76 -9.93 6.05
N TYR A 375 0.81 -9.09 5.64
CA TYR A 375 -0.49 -8.88 6.25
C TYR A 375 -1.59 -9.15 5.21
N GLU A 376 -2.64 -9.88 5.60
CA GLU A 376 -3.67 -10.29 4.66
C GLU A 376 -4.45 -9.09 4.11
N ASN A 377 -4.34 -8.87 2.80
CA ASN A 377 -5.14 -7.91 2.08
C ASN A 377 -6.43 -8.57 1.59
N ILE A 378 -7.56 -8.17 2.17
CA ILE A 378 -8.88 -8.76 1.90
C ILE A 378 -9.26 -8.63 0.41
N GLY A 379 -8.75 -7.62 -0.29
CA GLY A 379 -8.92 -7.44 -1.74
C GLY A 379 -8.39 -8.60 -2.57
N LEU A 380 -7.37 -9.31 -2.08
CA LEU A 380 -6.65 -10.35 -2.83
C LEU A 380 -7.24 -11.76 -2.63
N LEU A 381 -8.14 -11.94 -1.65
CA LEU A 381 -8.69 -13.24 -1.24
C LEU A 381 -9.45 -14.00 -2.35
N ASP A 382 -9.93 -13.28 -3.36
CA ASP A 382 -10.79 -13.84 -4.42
C ASP A 382 -10.08 -13.96 -5.77
N VAL A 383 -8.74 -13.78 -5.82
CA VAL A 383 -7.97 -13.83 -7.06
C VAL A 383 -8.26 -15.12 -7.84
N THR A 384 -8.58 -14.97 -9.13
CA THR A 384 -8.89 -16.10 -10.01
C THR A 384 -7.73 -16.41 -10.98
N PRO A 385 -7.70 -17.60 -11.59
CA PRO A 385 -6.76 -17.90 -12.67
C PRO A 385 -6.83 -16.91 -13.84
N GLU A 386 -8.01 -16.39 -14.17
CA GLU A 386 -8.22 -15.40 -15.23
C GLU A 386 -7.59 -14.06 -14.87
N ASP A 387 -7.70 -13.62 -13.62
CA ASP A 387 -7.04 -12.41 -13.13
C ASP A 387 -5.52 -12.54 -13.22
N ARG A 388 -4.99 -13.72 -12.87
CA ARG A 388 -3.56 -14.03 -12.95
C ARG A 388 -3.05 -14.06 -14.39
N ARG A 389 -3.77 -14.73 -15.29
CA ARG A 389 -3.46 -14.72 -16.74
C ARG A 389 -3.49 -13.30 -17.31
N TRP A 390 -4.46 -12.49 -16.91
CA TRP A 390 -4.53 -11.09 -17.33
C TRP A 390 -3.32 -10.27 -16.82
N ALA A 391 -2.98 -10.40 -15.54
CA ALA A 391 -1.84 -9.70 -14.95
C ALA A 391 -0.53 -10.14 -15.59
N ALA A 392 -0.34 -11.45 -15.81
CA ALA A 392 0.82 -12.00 -16.50
C ALA A 392 0.94 -11.45 -17.94
N ARG A 393 -0.17 -11.36 -18.69
CA ARG A 393 -0.17 -10.71 -20.03
C ARG A 393 0.22 -9.24 -19.97
N ARG A 394 -0.12 -8.51 -18.91
CA ARG A 394 0.34 -7.11 -18.74
C ARG A 394 1.81 -7.05 -18.39
N ILE A 395 2.26 -7.86 -17.43
CA ILE A 395 3.67 -7.97 -17.01
C ILE A 395 4.56 -8.36 -18.21
N ALA A 396 4.09 -9.22 -19.11
CA ALA A 396 4.80 -9.61 -20.33
C ALA A 396 5.10 -8.45 -21.29
N ARG A 397 4.36 -7.34 -21.21
CA ARG A 397 4.52 -6.18 -22.11
C ARG A 397 5.64 -5.23 -21.68
N PHE A 398 6.21 -5.43 -20.50
CA PHE A 398 7.39 -4.68 -20.07
C PHE A 398 8.62 -5.21 -20.79
N HIS A 399 9.20 -4.38 -21.66
CA HIS A 399 10.44 -4.69 -22.36
C HIS A 399 11.65 -4.57 -21.44
N ASP A 400 12.71 -5.29 -21.81
CA ASP A 400 13.97 -5.32 -21.07
C ASP A 400 14.59 -3.93 -20.89
N GLU A 401 14.58 -3.12 -21.96
CA GLU A 401 15.10 -1.74 -21.95
C GLU A 401 14.34 -0.83 -20.98
N GLN A 402 13.04 -1.06 -20.79
CA GLN A 402 12.22 -0.28 -19.86
C GLN A 402 12.59 -0.63 -18.42
N ILE A 403 12.71 -1.92 -18.11
CA ILE A 403 13.12 -2.39 -16.79
C ILE A 403 14.54 -1.90 -16.47
N GLU A 404 15.47 -1.99 -17.42
CA GLU A 404 16.83 -1.49 -17.26
C GLU A 404 16.86 0.03 -17.03
N MET A 405 16.09 0.80 -17.79
CA MET A 405 16.05 2.26 -17.63
C MET A 405 15.44 2.67 -16.28
N ILE A 406 14.36 2.02 -15.84
CA ILE A 406 13.76 2.28 -14.52
C ILE A 406 14.77 1.99 -13.41
N VAL A 407 15.50 0.87 -13.51
CA VAL A 407 16.53 0.51 -12.51
C VAL A 407 17.76 1.43 -12.62
N HIS A 408 18.07 1.94 -13.81
CA HIS A 408 19.12 2.95 -14.00
C HIS A 408 18.77 4.28 -13.32
N LEU A 409 17.53 4.76 -13.51
CA LEU A 409 17.04 5.99 -12.89
C LEU A 409 16.87 5.89 -11.38
N ALA A 410 16.82 4.67 -10.82
CA ALA A 410 16.95 4.45 -9.39
C ALA A 410 18.35 4.83 -8.84
N GLY A 411 19.35 5.07 -9.70
CA GLY A 411 20.60 5.72 -9.29
C GLY A 411 21.42 4.95 -8.25
N TYR A 412 21.52 3.62 -8.37
CA TYR A 412 22.44 2.83 -7.55
C TYR A 412 23.89 3.24 -7.78
N SER A 413 24.66 3.48 -6.71
CA SER A 413 26.08 3.80 -6.80
C SER A 413 26.91 2.61 -7.26
N ASN A 414 26.53 1.40 -6.83
CA ASN A 414 27.20 0.17 -7.24
C ASN A 414 26.55 -0.44 -8.50
N ARG A 415 27.35 -0.58 -9.56
CA ARG A 415 26.92 -1.21 -10.81
C ARG A 415 26.41 -2.64 -10.61
N ALA A 416 27.02 -3.42 -9.72
CA ALA A 416 26.61 -4.81 -9.48
C ALA A 416 25.20 -4.90 -8.87
N ASP A 417 24.85 -3.97 -7.99
CA ASP A 417 23.53 -3.88 -7.35
C ASP A 417 22.45 -3.54 -8.38
N ARG A 418 22.72 -2.52 -9.22
CA ARG A 418 21.86 -2.15 -10.35
C ARG A 418 21.59 -3.34 -11.28
N GLU A 419 22.64 -4.02 -11.70
CA GLU A 419 22.52 -5.16 -12.61
C GLU A 419 21.80 -6.34 -11.96
N HIS A 420 22.03 -6.59 -10.66
CA HIS A 420 21.31 -7.64 -9.92
C HIS A 420 19.80 -7.38 -9.87
N VAL A 421 19.40 -6.15 -9.54
CA VAL A 421 17.98 -5.78 -9.47
C VAL A 421 17.30 -5.89 -10.84
N ALA A 422 17.93 -5.37 -11.90
CA ALA A 422 17.40 -5.47 -13.25
C ALA A 422 17.26 -6.92 -13.72
N ARG A 423 18.30 -7.75 -13.54
CA ARG A 423 18.24 -9.19 -13.87
C ARG A 423 17.14 -9.90 -13.09
N THR A 424 17.02 -9.62 -11.80
CA THR A 424 16.02 -10.25 -10.94
C THR A 424 14.59 -9.88 -11.34
N LEU A 425 14.31 -8.61 -11.63
CA LEU A 425 12.99 -8.16 -12.11
C LEU A 425 12.60 -8.84 -13.43
N LYS A 426 13.53 -8.90 -14.39
CA LYS A 426 13.31 -9.60 -15.66
C LYS A 426 13.06 -11.09 -15.44
N ARG A 427 13.85 -11.75 -14.59
CA ARG A 427 13.65 -13.17 -14.29
C ARG A 427 12.29 -13.43 -13.63
N ARG A 428 11.88 -12.59 -12.68
CA ARG A 428 10.56 -12.70 -12.03
C ARG A 428 9.40 -12.41 -12.99
N ARG A 429 9.58 -11.49 -13.94
CA ARG A 429 8.65 -11.28 -15.07
C ARG A 429 8.50 -12.58 -15.84
N ASP A 430 9.62 -13.17 -16.27
CA ASP A 430 9.63 -14.38 -17.10
C ASP A 430 9.01 -15.59 -16.39
N ILE A 431 9.32 -15.80 -15.10
CA ILE A 431 8.69 -16.83 -14.25
C ILE A 431 7.16 -16.64 -14.19
N THR A 432 6.71 -15.40 -13.98
CA THR A 432 5.29 -15.07 -13.91
C THR A 432 4.61 -15.34 -15.25
N VAL A 433 5.22 -14.92 -16.35
CA VAL A 433 4.69 -15.12 -17.70
C VAL A 433 4.64 -16.60 -18.03
N GLU A 434 5.71 -17.35 -17.80
CA GLU A 434 5.77 -18.79 -18.04
C GLU A 434 4.70 -19.55 -17.26
N ARG A 435 4.48 -19.19 -15.99
CA ARG A 435 3.49 -19.86 -15.15
C ARG A 435 2.06 -19.72 -15.66
N TYR A 436 1.73 -18.59 -16.28
CA TYR A 436 0.39 -18.27 -16.75
C TYR A 436 0.32 -18.04 -18.27
N ARG A 437 1.23 -18.67 -19.03
CA ARG A 437 1.15 -18.72 -20.49
C ARG A 437 -0.26 -19.20 -20.88
N PRO A 438 -0.88 -18.58 -21.90
CA PRO A 438 -2.23 -18.93 -22.35
C PRO A 438 -2.36 -20.37 -22.80
#